data_AF-A0AAN9JM89-F1
#
_entry.id   AF-A0AAN9JM89-F1
#
_cell.length_a   1.000
_cell.length_b   1.000
_cell.length_c   1.000
_cell.angle_alpha   90.00
_cell.angle_beta   90.00
_cell.angle_gamma   90.00
#
_symmetry.space_group_name_H-M   'P 1'
#
loop_
_entity.id
_entity.type
_entity.pdbx_description
1 polymer ?
#
loop_
_entity_poly.entity_id
_entity_poly.type
_entity_poly.pdbx_seq_one_letter_code
_entity_poly.pdbx_strand_id
1 'polypeptide(L)'
;MNVHNSPTNRVDTVQRLARLLMLAGMAKLPLYVIEKLKWDMGLPHDYVTTLLADYPDYFDVCVVEDPSFGKDLLALELVSWRKELSVSELEKRVLSLGFNGHKRRLDIAFPIFFPRGFDLERRVKTWVEDWQKLPYVSPYEDAFHLDSSSDQAEKWTVAILHELLSLLVSKKTE
;
A
#
# COMPACT_ATOMS: atom_id res chain seq x y z
N MET A 1 -28.92 -5.41 4.00
CA MET A 1 -28.92 -3.93 4.06
C MET A 1 -27.52 -3.46 3.64
N ASN A 2 -27.39 -2.93 2.42
CA ASN A 2 -26.11 -2.68 1.75
C ASN A 2 -25.46 -1.36 2.23
N VAL A 3 -24.56 -1.46 3.21
CA VAL A 3 -23.70 -0.34 3.65
C VAL A 3 -22.65 0.04 2.57
N HIS A 4 -22.48 -0.81 1.55
CA HIS A 4 -21.50 -0.62 0.46
C HIS A 4 -21.90 0.39 -0.62
N ASN A 5 -23.13 0.94 -0.61
CA ASN A 5 -23.65 1.78 -1.70
C ASN A 5 -23.65 3.29 -1.45
N SER A 6 -23.05 3.78 -0.36
CA SER A 6 -22.86 5.22 -0.20
C SER A 6 -21.79 5.73 -1.20
N PRO A 7 -22.02 6.84 -1.93
CA PRO A 7 -21.09 7.36 -2.93
C PRO A 7 -19.68 7.63 -2.35
N THR A 8 -19.59 8.05 -1.09
CA THR A 8 -18.31 8.25 -0.39
C THR A 8 -17.53 6.94 -0.21
N ASN A 9 -18.21 5.83 0.05
CA ASN A 9 -17.59 4.51 0.22
C ASN A 9 -17.03 3.97 -1.12
N ARG A 10 -17.73 4.26 -2.22
CA ARG A 10 -17.29 3.86 -3.57
C ARG A 10 -15.99 4.55 -3.99
N VAL A 11 -15.90 5.87 -3.79
CA VAL A 11 -14.69 6.65 -4.10
C VAL A 11 -13.49 6.16 -3.27
N ASP A 12 -13.69 5.96 -1.98
CA ASP A 12 -12.66 5.46 -1.06
C ASP A 12 -12.19 4.03 -1.44
N THR A 13 -13.11 3.17 -1.88
CA THR A 13 -12.79 1.83 -2.40
C THR A 13 -11.98 1.88 -3.69
N VAL A 14 -12.32 2.79 -4.62
CA VAL A 14 -11.55 3.02 -5.86
C VAL A 14 -10.16 3.54 -5.53
N GLN A 15 -10.04 4.49 -4.62
CA GLN A 15 -8.74 5.03 -4.21
C GLN A 15 -7.86 3.96 -3.55
N ARG A 16 -8.44 3.08 -2.71
CA ARG A 16 -7.72 1.91 -2.17
C ARG A 16 -7.22 0.99 -3.27
N LEU A 17 -8.08 0.62 -4.21
CA LEU A 17 -7.71 -0.28 -5.31
C LEU A 17 -6.64 0.34 -6.20
N ALA A 18 -6.74 1.63 -6.51
CA ALA A 18 -5.72 2.35 -7.25
C ALA A 18 -4.38 2.36 -6.51
N ARG A 19 -4.38 2.65 -5.20
CA ARG A 19 -3.18 2.60 -4.36
C ARG A 19 -2.56 1.20 -4.30
N LEU A 20 -3.36 0.14 -4.26
CA LEU A 20 -2.87 -1.23 -4.32
C LEU A 20 -2.14 -1.51 -5.63
N LEU A 21 -2.70 -1.08 -6.77
CA LEU A 21 -2.04 -1.20 -8.07
C LEU A 21 -0.76 -0.36 -8.12
N MET A 22 -0.76 0.85 -7.55
CA MET A 22 0.44 1.69 -7.48
C MET A 22 1.57 1.06 -6.65
N LEU A 23 1.24 0.25 -5.63
CA LEU A 23 2.22 -0.52 -4.87
C LEU A 23 2.75 -1.73 -5.66
N ALA A 24 1.95 -2.27 -6.58
CA ALA A 24 2.41 -3.32 -7.47
C ALA A 24 3.37 -2.71 -8.49
N GLY A 25 4.63 -3.13 -8.52
CA GLY A 25 5.69 -2.45 -9.28
C GLY A 25 5.41 -2.25 -10.79
N MET A 26 4.52 -3.04 -11.40
CA MET A 26 4.12 -2.87 -12.81
C MET A 26 2.78 -2.13 -13.01
N ALA A 27 2.20 -1.56 -11.94
CA ALA A 27 0.86 -0.97 -11.94
C ALA A 27 -0.26 -1.93 -12.41
N LYS A 28 0.02 -3.24 -12.37
CA LYS A 28 -0.84 -4.32 -12.85
C LYS A 28 -0.87 -5.44 -11.83
N LEU A 29 -2.05 -6.01 -11.60
CA LEU A 29 -2.21 -7.21 -10.78
C LEU A 29 -3.18 -8.19 -11.46
N PRO A 30 -2.85 -9.50 -11.52
CA PRO A 30 -3.80 -10.50 -11.98
C PRO A 30 -5.10 -10.46 -11.20
N LEU A 31 -6.24 -10.58 -11.89
CA LEU A 31 -7.56 -10.50 -11.26
C LEU A 31 -7.73 -11.54 -10.15
N TYR A 32 -7.15 -12.74 -10.29
CA TYR A 32 -7.21 -13.77 -9.25
C TYR A 32 -6.54 -13.34 -7.93
N VAL A 33 -5.53 -12.46 -7.98
CA VAL A 33 -4.89 -11.90 -6.78
C VAL A 33 -5.83 -10.91 -6.11
N ILE A 34 -6.48 -10.06 -6.92
CA ILE A 34 -7.47 -9.09 -6.44
C ILE A 34 -8.67 -9.81 -5.83
N GLU A 35 -9.14 -10.92 -6.44
CA GLU A 35 -10.19 -11.76 -5.87
C GLU A 35 -9.85 -12.29 -4.47
N LYS A 36 -8.58 -12.66 -4.22
CA LYS A 36 -8.15 -13.13 -2.90
C LYS A 36 -8.19 -12.02 -1.85
N LEU A 37 -7.93 -10.78 -2.25
CA LEU A 37 -7.93 -9.59 -1.38
C LEU A 37 -9.28 -8.85 -1.35
N LYS A 38 -10.25 -9.30 -2.14
CA LYS A 38 -11.53 -8.63 -2.37
C LYS A 38 -12.23 -8.20 -1.09
N TRP A 39 -12.36 -9.13 -0.16
CA TRP A 39 -13.04 -8.88 1.12
C TRP A 39 -12.24 -7.94 2.00
N ASP A 40 -10.92 -8.12 2.06
CA ASP A 40 -10.04 -7.25 2.84
C ASP A 40 -9.99 -5.83 2.27
N MET A 41 -10.19 -5.64 0.98
CA MET A 41 -10.24 -4.33 0.31
C MET A 41 -11.63 -3.67 0.35
N GLY A 42 -12.65 -4.37 0.84
CA GLY A 42 -14.04 -3.90 0.84
C GLY A 42 -14.67 -3.85 -0.56
N LEU A 43 -14.18 -4.65 -1.51
CA LEU A 43 -14.69 -4.67 -2.88
C LEU A 43 -16.07 -5.35 -2.96
N PRO A 44 -17.02 -4.80 -3.76
CA PRO A 44 -18.28 -5.46 -4.05
C PRO A 44 -18.12 -6.85 -4.69
N HIS A 45 -19.15 -7.71 -4.58
CA HIS A 45 -19.10 -9.04 -5.19
C HIS A 45 -18.83 -8.97 -6.71
N ASP A 46 -19.50 -8.06 -7.40
CA ASP A 46 -19.38 -7.87 -8.84
C ASP A 46 -18.60 -6.59 -9.17
N TYR A 47 -17.50 -6.31 -8.46
CA TYR A 47 -16.77 -5.04 -8.63
C TYR A 47 -16.31 -4.78 -10.06
N VAL A 48 -16.08 -5.81 -10.88
CA VAL A 48 -15.69 -5.64 -12.28
C VAL A 48 -16.78 -4.93 -13.08
N THR A 49 -18.03 -5.35 -12.95
CA THR A 49 -19.16 -4.77 -13.70
C THR A 49 -19.80 -3.59 -12.99
N THR A 50 -19.66 -3.50 -11.66
CA THR A 50 -20.34 -2.50 -10.84
C THR A 50 -19.46 -1.37 -10.31
N LEU A 51 -18.14 -1.55 -10.27
CA LEU A 51 -17.19 -0.54 -9.80
C LEU A 51 -16.26 -0.12 -10.94
N LEU A 52 -15.56 -1.05 -11.59
CA LEU A 52 -14.57 -0.70 -12.61
C LEU A 52 -15.21 0.01 -13.82
N ALA A 53 -16.41 -0.42 -14.22
CA ALA A 53 -17.15 0.19 -15.33
C ALA A 53 -17.45 1.68 -15.11
N ASP A 54 -17.57 2.14 -13.87
CA ASP A 54 -17.82 3.55 -13.53
C ASP A 54 -16.52 4.38 -13.46
N TYR A 55 -15.34 3.75 -13.49
CA TYR A 55 -14.04 4.40 -13.35
C TYR A 55 -13.04 3.99 -14.46
N PRO A 56 -13.39 4.14 -15.74
CA PRO A 56 -12.49 3.82 -16.86
C PRO A 56 -11.22 4.71 -16.87
N ASP A 57 -11.28 5.91 -16.29
CA ASP A 57 -10.12 6.81 -16.14
C ASP A 57 -9.12 6.34 -15.07
N TYR A 58 -9.45 5.28 -14.33
CA TYR A 58 -8.59 4.69 -13.31
C TYR A 58 -8.09 3.31 -13.74
N PHE A 59 -8.97 2.47 -14.28
CA PHE A 59 -8.68 1.06 -14.46
C PHE A 59 -8.97 0.55 -15.87
N ASP A 60 -8.12 -0.35 -16.33
CA ASP A 60 -8.33 -1.12 -17.55
C ASP A 60 -8.08 -2.61 -17.28
N VAL A 61 -8.67 -3.49 -18.09
CA VAL A 61 -8.47 -4.93 -17.98
C VAL A 61 -7.65 -5.40 -19.17
N CYS A 62 -6.43 -5.86 -18.91
CA CYS A 62 -5.50 -6.33 -19.91
C CYS A 62 -5.21 -7.83 -19.75
N VAL A 63 -4.63 -8.44 -20.79
CA VAL A 63 -4.10 -9.81 -20.73
C VAL A 63 -2.62 -9.74 -20.37
N VAL A 64 -2.18 -10.55 -19.41
CA VAL A 64 -0.78 -10.74 -19.02
C VAL A 64 -0.43 -12.21 -19.08
N GLU A 65 0.80 -12.52 -19.46
CA GLU A 65 1.29 -13.90 -19.48
C GLU A 65 1.72 -14.33 -18.08
N ASP A 66 1.24 -15.49 -17.62
CA ASP A 66 1.70 -16.09 -16.37
C ASP A 66 3.17 -16.52 -16.49
N PRO A 67 4.10 -15.94 -15.71
CA PRO A 67 5.52 -16.29 -15.82
C PRO A 67 5.83 -17.73 -15.41
N SER A 68 4.94 -18.37 -14.64
CA SER A 68 5.11 -19.72 -14.11
C SER A 68 4.47 -20.78 -15.00
N PHE A 69 3.36 -20.45 -15.68
CA PHE A 69 2.56 -21.43 -16.42
C PHE A 69 2.41 -21.12 -17.92
N GLY A 70 2.89 -19.97 -18.40
CA GLY A 70 2.79 -19.56 -19.82
C GLY A 70 1.35 -19.44 -20.31
N LYS A 71 0.40 -19.15 -19.40
CA LYS A 71 -1.02 -18.99 -19.71
C LYS A 71 -1.41 -17.52 -19.67
N ASP A 72 -2.28 -17.14 -20.58
CA ASP A 72 -2.92 -15.84 -20.58
C ASP A 72 -3.82 -15.68 -19.35
N LEU A 73 -3.59 -14.62 -18.59
CA LEU A 73 -4.35 -14.23 -17.42
C LEU A 73 -4.92 -12.83 -17.62
N LEU A 74 -6.14 -12.62 -17.13
CA LEU A 74 -6.69 -11.27 -17.03
C LEU A 74 -6.07 -10.56 -15.82
N ALA A 75 -5.59 -9.35 -16.03
CA ALA A 75 -5.07 -8.46 -15.00
C ALA A 75 -5.80 -7.12 -15.03
N LEU A 76 -5.89 -6.52 -13.86
CA LEU A 76 -6.31 -5.13 -13.71
C LEU A 76 -5.08 -4.23 -13.81
N GLU A 77 -5.13 -3.25 -14.69
CA GLU A 77 -4.12 -2.23 -14.90
C GLU A 77 -4.59 -0.87 -14.40
N LEU A 78 -3.69 -0.11 -13.81
CA LEU A 78 -3.90 1.30 -13.51
C LEU A 78 -3.61 2.13 -14.77
N VAL A 79 -4.62 2.83 -15.28
CA VAL A 79 -4.52 3.64 -16.50
C VAL A 79 -3.65 4.87 -16.30
N SER A 80 -3.76 5.51 -15.12
CA SER A 80 -3.06 6.77 -14.84
C SER A 80 -2.57 6.83 -13.40
N TRP A 81 -1.29 7.12 -13.23
CA TRP A 81 -0.68 7.37 -11.93
C TRP A 81 -1.10 8.73 -11.38
N ARG A 82 -1.79 8.73 -10.24
CA ARG A 82 -2.31 9.95 -9.60
C ARG A 82 -1.44 10.32 -8.40
N LYS A 83 -0.77 11.48 -8.48
CA LYS A 83 0.15 11.97 -7.45
C LYS A 83 -0.55 12.26 -6.13
N GLU A 84 -1.85 12.53 -6.18
CA GLU A 84 -2.68 12.77 -5.00
C GLU A 84 -2.87 11.50 -4.16
N LEU A 85 -2.72 10.33 -4.80
CA LEU A 85 -2.82 9.02 -4.14
C LEU A 85 -1.45 8.47 -3.70
N SER A 86 -0.35 9.02 -4.21
CA SER A 86 1.02 8.56 -3.90
C SER A 86 1.59 9.16 -2.61
N VAL A 87 0.74 9.32 -1.59
CA VAL A 87 1.15 9.79 -0.26
C VAL A 87 0.86 8.67 0.72
N SER A 88 1.91 8.13 1.36
CA SER A 88 1.76 7.00 2.27
C SER A 88 1.00 7.40 3.55
N GLU A 89 0.42 6.43 4.24
CA GLU A 89 -0.26 6.71 5.52
C GLU A 89 0.70 7.23 6.59
N LEU A 90 1.99 6.87 6.52
CA LEU A 90 3.02 7.44 7.41
C LEU A 90 3.29 8.91 7.07
N GLU A 91 3.40 9.25 5.80
CA GLU A 91 3.57 10.64 5.36
C GLU A 91 2.35 11.48 5.79
N LYS A 92 1.13 10.99 5.59
CA LYS A 92 -0.10 11.67 6.04
C LYS A 92 -0.12 11.89 7.55
N ARG A 93 0.29 10.90 8.34
CA ARG A 93 0.39 11.02 9.81
C ARG A 93 1.37 12.11 10.23
N VAL A 94 2.52 12.20 9.58
CA VAL A 94 3.52 13.24 9.91
C VAL A 94 3.00 14.63 9.53
N LEU A 95 2.33 14.75 8.38
CA LEU A 95 1.69 15.99 7.93
C LEU A 95 0.60 16.45 8.90
N SER A 96 -0.25 15.54 9.40
CA SER A 96 -1.34 15.88 10.33
C SER A 96 -0.85 16.34 11.71
N LEU A 97 0.36 15.94 12.10
CA LEU A 97 1.02 16.40 13.32
C LEU A 97 1.68 17.79 13.17
N GLY A 98 1.48 18.47 12.04
CA GLY A 98 1.97 19.85 11.82
C GLY A 98 3.45 19.95 11.45
N PHE A 99 4.11 18.83 11.13
CA PHE A 99 5.52 18.81 10.74
C PHE A 99 5.64 19.18 9.25
N ASN A 100 5.57 20.49 8.93
CA ASN A 100 5.63 20.98 7.56
C ASN A 100 7.10 21.19 7.10
N GLY A 101 7.61 20.39 6.15
CA GLY A 101 8.90 20.65 5.48
C GLY A 101 9.56 19.43 4.81
N HIS A 102 10.18 19.65 3.65
CA HIS A 102 10.94 18.64 2.89
C HIS A 102 12.13 18.03 3.66
N LYS A 103 12.64 18.73 4.67
CA LYS A 103 13.79 18.30 5.50
C LYS A 103 13.50 17.10 6.39
N ARG A 104 12.24 16.64 6.49
CA ARG A 104 11.80 15.59 7.45
C ARG A 104 11.20 14.33 6.82
N ARG A 105 11.12 14.22 5.48
CA ARG A 105 10.85 12.91 4.85
C ARG A 105 11.90 11.88 5.27
N LEU A 106 13.12 12.31 5.56
CA LEU A 106 14.21 11.47 6.03
C LEU A 106 13.97 10.88 7.44
N ASP A 107 13.22 11.56 8.30
CA ASP A 107 13.07 11.21 9.72
C ASP A 107 11.76 10.47 10.04
N ILE A 108 11.05 9.96 9.03
CA ILE A 108 9.81 9.21 9.25
C ILE A 108 10.16 7.86 9.87
N ALA A 109 9.78 7.71 11.14
CA ALA A 109 9.94 6.49 11.91
C ALA A 109 8.62 5.72 12.01
N PHE A 110 8.70 4.39 12.03
CA PHE A 110 7.54 3.54 12.26
C PHE A 110 7.12 3.61 13.73
N PRO A 111 5.81 3.70 14.02
CA PRO A 111 5.32 3.63 15.40
C PRO A 111 5.53 2.22 15.96
N ILE A 112 6.42 2.08 16.93
CA ILE A 112 6.69 0.80 17.61
C ILE A 112 6.17 0.89 19.03
N PHE A 113 5.31 -0.07 19.40
CA PHE A 113 4.77 -0.19 20.75
C PHE A 113 5.14 -1.55 21.33
N PHE A 114 5.83 -1.55 22.46
CA PHE A 114 6.14 -2.76 23.19
C PHE A 114 5.16 -2.93 24.36
N PRO A 115 4.65 -4.14 24.62
CA PRO A 115 3.87 -4.42 25.82
C PRO A 115 4.63 -4.03 27.09
N ARG A 116 3.91 -3.65 28.14
CA ARG A 116 4.53 -3.34 29.44
C ARG A 116 5.26 -4.57 29.97
N GLY A 117 6.52 -4.40 30.36
CA GLY A 117 7.38 -5.49 30.85
C GLY A 117 8.12 -6.27 29.76
N PHE A 118 7.97 -5.89 28.48
CA PHE A 118 8.79 -6.45 27.40
C PHE A 118 10.16 -5.77 27.39
N ASP A 119 11.20 -6.52 27.76
CA ASP A 119 12.59 -6.06 27.71
C ASP A 119 13.26 -6.62 26.45
N LEU A 120 13.58 -5.74 25.51
CA LEU A 120 14.39 -6.14 24.36
C LEU A 120 15.83 -6.26 24.80
N GLU A 121 16.50 -7.29 24.29
CA GLU A 121 17.96 -7.33 24.35
C GLU A 121 18.53 -6.00 23.86
N ARG A 122 19.45 -5.43 24.64
CA ARG A 122 20.04 -4.11 24.37
C ARG A 122 20.53 -3.97 22.94
N ARG A 123 21.09 -5.05 22.37
CA ARG A 123 21.56 -5.10 20.98
C ARG A 123 20.43 -4.90 19.97
N VAL A 124 19.30 -5.56 20.16
CA VAL A 124 18.11 -5.43 19.29
C VAL A 124 17.54 -4.02 19.40
N LYS A 125 17.46 -3.48 20.62
CA LYS A 125 17.01 -2.10 20.84
C LYS A 125 17.86 -1.08 20.09
N THR A 126 19.19 -1.16 20.21
CA THR A 126 20.11 -0.28 19.50
C THR A 126 19.98 -0.44 17.99
N TRP A 127 19.89 -1.67 17.48
CA TRP A 127 19.67 -1.91 16.05
C TRP A 127 18.37 -1.28 15.55
N VAL A 128 17.25 -1.44 16.26
CA VAL A 128 15.98 -0.80 15.90
C VAL A 128 16.09 0.71 15.91
N GLU A 129 16.75 1.30 16.91
CA GLU A 129 16.97 2.76 16.99
C GLU A 129 17.79 3.29 15.81
N ASP A 130 18.81 2.56 15.37
CA ASP A 130 19.63 2.95 14.22
C ASP A 130 18.90 2.73 12.89
N TRP A 131 18.17 1.62 12.75
CA TRP A 131 17.29 1.34 11.60
C TRP A 131 16.19 2.40 11.44
N GLN A 132 15.62 2.89 12.54
CA GLN A 132 14.62 3.96 12.52
C GLN A 132 15.18 5.29 12.01
N LYS A 133 16.48 5.56 12.16
CA LYS A 133 17.14 6.80 11.66
C LYS A 133 17.45 6.77 10.17
N LEU A 134 17.35 5.61 9.51
CA LEU A 134 17.58 5.51 8.07
C LEU A 134 16.59 6.41 7.29
N PRO A 135 16.97 6.97 6.15
CA PRO A 135 16.05 7.69 5.27
C PRO A 135 14.77 6.89 5.00
N TYR A 136 13.59 7.52 5.17
CA TYR A 136 12.35 6.93 4.69
C TYR A 136 12.19 7.19 3.20
N VAL A 137 11.94 6.12 2.45
CA VAL A 137 11.60 6.13 1.02
C VAL A 137 10.13 5.77 0.90
N SER A 138 9.35 6.55 0.14
CA SER A 138 7.92 6.28 0.01
C SER A 138 7.71 4.92 -0.67
N PRO A 139 6.70 4.13 -0.26
CA PRO A 139 6.35 2.88 -0.93
C PRO A 139 5.84 3.10 -2.36
N TYR A 140 5.52 4.35 -2.72
CA TYR A 140 5.12 4.77 -4.06
C TYR A 140 6.28 5.32 -4.91
N GLU A 141 7.50 5.34 -4.37
CA GLU A 141 8.72 5.73 -5.07
C GLU A 141 9.51 4.50 -5.50
N ASP A 142 10.27 4.62 -6.59
CA ASP A 142 11.13 3.54 -7.09
C ASP A 142 12.38 3.39 -6.20
N ALA A 143 12.46 2.26 -5.49
CA ALA A 143 13.61 1.89 -4.68
C ALA A 143 14.32 0.61 -5.19
N PHE A 144 14.10 0.19 -6.44
CA PHE A 144 14.76 -0.99 -7.02
C PHE A 144 16.28 -0.84 -7.17
N HIS A 145 16.81 0.38 -7.02
CA HIS A 145 18.23 0.67 -6.99
C HIS A 145 18.91 0.31 -5.66
N LEU A 146 18.14 0.01 -4.61
CA LEU A 146 18.68 -0.41 -3.32
C LEU A 146 19.21 -1.84 -3.38
N ASP A 147 20.31 -2.10 -2.68
CA ASP A 147 20.78 -3.46 -2.48
C ASP A 147 19.79 -4.24 -1.61
N SER A 148 19.34 -5.41 -2.09
CA SER A 148 18.31 -6.22 -1.44
C SER A 148 18.72 -6.74 -0.06
N SER A 149 20.02 -6.76 0.23
CA SER A 149 20.58 -7.15 1.53
C SER A 149 20.77 -5.99 2.51
N SER A 150 20.44 -4.76 2.11
CA SER A 150 20.63 -3.58 2.94
C SER A 150 19.47 -3.32 3.90
N ASP A 151 19.79 -2.78 5.09
CA ASP A 151 18.80 -2.29 6.06
C ASP A 151 17.83 -1.26 5.44
N GLN A 152 18.27 -0.53 4.42
CA GLN A 152 17.46 0.42 3.67
C GLN A 152 16.39 -0.27 2.81
N ALA A 153 16.73 -1.40 2.16
CA ALA A 153 15.76 -2.22 1.43
C ALA A 153 14.77 -2.90 2.38
N GLU A 154 15.24 -3.36 3.55
CA GLU A 154 14.35 -3.83 4.62
C GLU A 154 13.38 -2.73 5.06
N LYS A 155 13.87 -1.51 5.28
CA LYS A 155 13.03 -0.36 5.66
C LYS A 155 11.97 -0.03 4.62
N TRP A 156 12.34 -0.04 3.34
CA TRP A 156 11.39 0.16 2.26
C TRP A 156 10.36 -0.98 2.17
N THR A 157 10.77 -2.22 2.36
CA THR A 157 9.86 -3.39 2.43
C THR A 157 8.84 -3.23 3.56
N VAL A 158 9.28 -2.81 4.75
CA VAL A 158 8.37 -2.53 5.88
C VAL A 158 7.43 -1.36 5.55
N ALA A 159 7.89 -0.35 4.80
CA ALA A 159 7.03 0.73 4.33
C ALA A 159 5.91 0.23 3.39
N ILE A 160 6.23 -0.64 2.44
CA ILE A 160 5.26 -1.27 1.53
C ILE A 160 4.25 -2.11 2.32
N LEU A 161 4.73 -2.93 3.26
CA LEU A 161 3.85 -3.77 4.09
C LEU A 161 2.93 -2.95 4.98
N HIS A 162 3.45 -1.91 5.64
CA HIS A 162 2.66 -0.99 6.44
C HIS A 162 1.57 -0.33 5.57
N GLU A 163 1.95 0.12 4.37
CA GLU A 163 1.03 0.76 3.45
C GLU A 163 -0.06 -0.21 2.99
N LEU A 164 0.31 -1.42 2.55
CA LEU A 164 -0.63 -2.47 2.15
C LEU A 164 -1.64 -2.77 3.26
N LEU A 165 -1.15 -2.98 4.49
CA LEU A 165 -2.01 -3.24 5.65
C LEU A 165 -2.97 -2.08 5.95
N SER A 166 -2.53 -0.84 5.72
CA SER A 166 -3.36 0.35 5.93
C SER A 166 -4.51 0.50 4.92
N LEU A 167 -4.35 -0.09 3.72
CA LEU A 167 -5.40 -0.17 2.70
C LEU A 167 -6.49 -1.19 3.07
N LEU A 168 -6.17 -2.21 3.88
CA LEU A 168 -7.15 -3.23 4.25
C LEU A 168 -8.20 -2.66 5.24
N VAL A 169 -9.45 -3.06 5.03
CA VAL A 169 -10.63 -2.65 5.81
C VAL A 169 -10.87 -3.62 6.98
N SER A 170 -10.47 -4.89 6.87
CA SER A 170 -10.67 -5.97 7.87
C SER A 170 -10.07 -5.70 9.27
N LYS A 171 -9.29 -4.63 9.44
CA LYS A 171 -8.66 -4.24 10.72
C LYS A 171 -9.05 -2.84 11.21
N LYS A 172 -9.96 -2.14 10.52
CA LYS A 172 -10.55 -0.87 11.00
C LYS A 172 -11.85 -1.11 11.78
N THR A 173 -11.93 -2.20 12.53
CA THR A 173 -12.96 -2.41 13.54
C THR A 173 -12.33 -2.04 14.87
N GLU A 174 -12.88 -1.00 15.49
CA GLU A 174 -12.50 -0.43 16.79
C GLU A 174 -12.39 -1.46 17.92
#